data_AF-A0AAV5ZR64-F1
#
_entry.id   AF-A0AAV5ZR64-F1
#
_cell.length_a   1.000
_cell.length_b   1.000
_cell.length_c   1.000
_cell.angle_alpha   90.00
_cell.angle_beta   90.00
_cell.angle_gamma   90.00
#
_symmetry.space_group_name_H-M   'P 1'
#
loop_
_entity.id
_entity.type
_entity.pdbx_description
1 polymer ?
#
loop_
_entity_poly.entity_id
_entity_poly.type
_entity_poly.pdbx_seq_one_letter_code
_entity_poly.pdbx_strand_id
1 'polypeptide(L)'
;MLVLDLCVGQGWLLAGGVAPAVAQQSEADVFVAQAILAYDGRRYDEALALLKEALAQDPKNVEALYYSGLVLMAQQKTEQAVEALEKARALAPRDQSILFLLGVAYFALERYDQAEGPLTQVLNERPQTEGIGYYVGLIRYRKKDYQGALKAFRAETSKNPNIQQLVRFYSGLTLAILGLPEQAVAEVDAALRLQTGSALTGPAERIRDTLASAREAERRFHAEARVGFLYDSNVKVLPQPSHDPTAESLRHRKTATPGELAALRLEYAWLRRGPWESTVSYSFFQTYNNRLPSFNVQDHLVAGALTYRNTLPDQGFLGSMPYQVGAQYSWDYLSLGTDDFLQRHTVTLFGSLVENQGNLTTLLARFQHKDFYATLGQLLDEDRDARNWMGGFTHVFRFAQDKHYVRVGYQFDYEDADGRNYAYAGNRFLAGGQYTLPWGSTRLKYDFDLHQRHYLHANSLLPVVNPGTREREDTEQNHVFRIEQVLAKNLGPTSIGCAPTAPCPLTLAAEYQRTVADSNLPVYSFNRNVWSLTLSWQY
;
A
#
# COMPACT_ATOMS: atom_id res chain seq x y z
N MET A 1 22.20 -51.09 15.28
CA MET A 1 21.77 -52.33 14.61
C MET A 1 22.62 -52.45 13.34
N LEU A 2 23.88 -52.90 13.49
CA LEU A 2 24.45 -54.15 12.90
C LEU A 2 23.92 -54.45 11.49
N VAL A 3 24.75 -54.63 10.45
CA VAL A 3 25.63 -55.80 10.27
C VAL A 3 26.83 -55.50 9.34
N LEU A 4 27.99 -56.08 9.69
CA LEU A 4 29.24 -56.22 8.92
C LEU A 4 29.07 -57.10 7.68
N ASP A 5 29.93 -56.93 6.66
CA ASP A 5 30.51 -58.10 5.98
C ASP A 5 31.95 -57.84 5.53
N LEU A 6 32.82 -58.77 5.93
CA LEU A 6 34.26 -58.83 5.70
C LEU A 6 34.52 -60.17 5.02
N CYS A 7 35.19 -60.18 3.87
CA CYS A 7 35.70 -61.40 3.24
C CYS A 7 37.17 -61.23 2.89
N VAL A 8 38.01 -62.06 3.51
CA VAL A 8 39.46 -62.18 3.29
C VAL A 8 39.72 -63.46 2.48
N GLY A 9 40.60 -63.39 1.49
CA GLY A 9 41.18 -64.55 0.79
C GLY A 9 42.67 -64.34 0.53
N GLN A 10 43.50 -65.26 1.02
CA GLN A 10 44.96 -65.22 1.06
C GLN A 10 45.65 -65.62 -0.27
N GLY A 11 46.83 -65.05 -0.52
CA GLY A 11 47.84 -65.57 -1.45
C GLY A 11 49.23 -64.99 -1.14
N TRP A 12 50.19 -65.85 -0.81
CA TRP A 12 51.57 -65.52 -0.40
C TRP A 12 52.52 -65.36 -1.61
N LEU A 13 53.45 -64.39 -1.56
CA LEU A 13 54.87 -64.54 -1.97
C LEU A 13 55.71 -63.29 -1.59
N LEU A 14 56.94 -63.56 -1.17
CA LEU A 14 57.87 -62.72 -0.39
C LEU A 14 58.67 -61.71 -1.23
N ALA A 15 58.89 -60.50 -0.70
CA ALA A 15 60.22 -59.86 -0.51
C ALA A 15 60.12 -58.33 -0.33
N GLY A 16 60.85 -57.80 0.65
CA GLY A 16 61.18 -56.37 0.75
C GLY A 16 60.29 -55.56 1.70
N GLY A 17 60.58 -55.66 3.00
CA GLY A 17 59.94 -54.83 4.01
C GLY A 17 60.28 -53.35 3.82
N VAL A 18 59.24 -52.54 3.64
CA VAL A 18 59.17 -51.17 4.14
C VAL A 18 57.84 -51.09 4.86
N ALA A 19 57.88 -51.16 6.19
CA ALA A 19 56.70 -50.85 6.99
C ALA A 19 56.24 -49.43 6.63
N PRO A 20 54.93 -49.15 6.48
CA PRO A 20 54.48 -47.77 6.45
C PRO A 20 54.87 -47.18 7.79
N ALA A 21 55.73 -46.16 7.77
CA ALA A 21 55.98 -45.34 8.93
C ALA A 21 54.62 -44.84 9.42
N VAL A 22 54.17 -45.35 10.57
CA VAL A 22 53.09 -44.73 11.33
C VAL A 22 53.59 -43.31 11.60
N ALA A 23 53.00 -42.32 10.91
CA ALA A 23 53.34 -40.93 11.10
C ALA A 23 53.12 -40.60 12.58
N GLN A 24 54.21 -40.44 13.32
CA GLN A 24 54.17 -39.90 14.67
C GLN A 24 53.56 -38.49 14.54
N GLN A 25 52.42 -38.26 15.19
CA GLN A 25 51.85 -36.92 15.29
C GLN A 25 52.92 -36.00 15.89
N SER A 26 53.21 -34.89 15.23
CA SER A 26 54.18 -33.94 15.76
C SER A 26 53.61 -33.32 17.04
N GLU A 27 54.48 -32.89 17.95
CA GLU A 27 54.05 -32.22 19.19
C GLU A 27 53.20 -30.96 18.88
N ALA A 28 53.48 -30.30 17.75
CA ALA A 28 52.67 -29.20 17.21
C ALA A 28 51.22 -29.63 16.88
N ASP A 29 51.03 -30.80 16.26
CA ASP A 29 49.69 -31.31 15.89
C ASP A 29 48.84 -31.62 17.12
N VAL A 30 49.48 -32.06 18.22
CA VAL A 30 48.80 -32.28 19.51
C VAL A 30 48.29 -30.96 20.08
N PHE A 31 49.12 -29.91 20.06
CA PHE A 31 48.70 -28.57 20.50
C PHE A 31 47.57 -28.00 19.63
N VAL A 32 47.62 -28.20 18.31
CA VAL A 32 46.53 -27.83 17.40
C VAL A 32 45.23 -28.55 17.76
N ALA A 33 45.27 -29.87 17.95
CA ALA A 33 44.09 -30.65 18.32
C ALA A 33 43.49 -30.18 19.66
N GLN A 34 44.32 -29.90 20.66
CA GLN A 34 43.87 -29.33 21.94
C GLN A 34 43.26 -27.94 21.77
N ALA A 35 43.85 -27.10 20.91
CA ALA A 35 43.32 -25.77 20.64
C ALA A 35 41.94 -25.81 19.96
N ILE A 36 41.71 -26.76 19.06
CA ILE A 36 40.40 -26.97 18.43
C ILE A 36 39.35 -27.32 19.50
N LEU A 37 39.68 -28.25 20.41
CA LEU A 37 38.79 -28.60 21.53
C LEU A 37 38.54 -27.41 22.48
N ALA A 38 39.55 -26.57 22.71
CA ALA A 38 39.39 -25.35 23.49
C ALA A 38 38.50 -24.32 22.76
N TYR A 39 38.66 -24.15 21.46
CA TYR A 39 37.84 -23.30 20.61
C TYR A 39 36.37 -23.75 20.59
N ASP A 40 36.11 -25.05 20.41
CA ASP A 40 34.77 -25.63 20.45
C ASP A 40 34.12 -25.44 21.83
N GLY A 41 34.93 -25.51 22.89
CA GLY A 41 34.55 -25.17 24.26
C GLY A 41 34.44 -23.68 24.56
N ARG A 42 34.59 -22.79 23.56
CA ARG A 42 34.61 -21.32 23.67
C ARG A 42 35.69 -20.74 24.60
N ARG A 43 36.73 -21.51 24.89
CA ARG A 43 37.90 -21.10 25.69
C ARG A 43 38.94 -20.48 24.77
N TYR A 44 38.62 -19.30 24.24
CA TYR A 44 39.40 -18.67 23.16
C TYR A 44 40.83 -18.29 23.56
N ASP A 45 41.06 -17.82 24.80
CA ASP A 45 42.40 -17.48 25.27
C ASP A 45 43.29 -18.73 25.40
N GLU A 46 42.72 -19.84 25.89
CA GLU A 46 43.41 -21.14 25.97
C GLU A 46 43.74 -21.66 24.58
N ALA A 47 42.77 -21.63 23.66
CA ALA A 47 42.99 -22.03 22.27
C ALA A 47 44.12 -21.23 21.63
N LEU A 48 44.14 -19.90 21.81
CA LEU A 48 45.18 -19.04 21.25
C LEU A 48 46.56 -19.30 21.88
N ALA A 49 46.62 -19.62 23.17
CA ALA A 49 47.88 -20.00 23.84
C ALA A 49 48.43 -21.31 23.28
N LEU A 50 47.58 -22.33 23.14
CA LEU A 50 47.95 -23.62 22.55
C LEU A 50 48.40 -23.48 21.09
N LEU A 51 47.74 -22.63 20.31
CA LEU A 51 48.15 -22.37 18.92
C LEU A 51 49.49 -21.63 18.83
N LYS A 52 49.82 -20.77 19.81
CA LYS A 52 51.15 -20.16 19.90
C LYS A 52 52.23 -21.19 20.20
N GLU A 53 51.96 -22.14 21.10
CA GLU A 53 52.88 -23.27 21.36
C GLU A 53 53.06 -24.13 20.11
N ALA A 54 51.97 -24.45 19.39
CA ALA A 54 52.05 -25.16 18.12
C ALA A 54 52.94 -24.44 17.09
N LEU A 55 52.77 -23.11 16.96
CA LEU A 55 53.55 -22.29 16.04
C LEU A 55 55.00 -22.03 16.51
N ALA A 56 55.30 -22.21 17.79
CA ALA A 56 56.67 -22.18 18.30
C ALA A 56 57.44 -23.46 17.90
N GLN A 57 56.74 -24.61 17.88
CA GLN A 57 57.29 -25.89 17.44
C GLN A 57 57.38 -25.99 15.90
N ASP A 58 56.32 -25.57 15.21
CA ASP A 58 56.29 -25.49 13.75
C ASP A 58 55.70 -24.13 13.28
N PRO A 59 56.57 -23.14 12.99
CA PRO A 59 56.14 -21.84 12.50
C PRO A 59 55.40 -21.85 11.15
N LYS A 60 55.43 -22.97 10.42
CA LYS A 60 54.78 -23.14 9.11
C LYS A 60 53.57 -24.07 9.17
N ASN A 61 53.09 -24.43 10.36
CA ASN A 61 51.89 -25.24 10.50
C ASN A 61 50.65 -24.45 10.02
N VAL A 62 50.14 -24.82 8.84
CA VAL A 62 49.03 -24.13 8.18
C VAL A 62 47.75 -24.21 9.00
N GLU A 63 47.49 -25.35 9.64
CA GLU A 63 46.31 -25.58 10.46
C GLU A 63 46.34 -24.70 11.72
N ALA A 64 47.50 -24.61 12.38
CA ALA A 64 47.71 -23.72 13.52
C ALA A 64 47.50 -22.23 13.15
N LEU A 65 47.99 -21.81 11.99
CA LEU A 65 47.77 -20.43 11.49
C LEU A 65 46.30 -20.17 11.16
N TYR A 66 45.60 -21.13 10.53
CA TYR A 66 44.18 -21.03 10.22
C TYR A 66 43.32 -20.92 11.49
N TYR A 67 43.51 -21.82 12.46
CA TYR A 67 42.77 -21.77 13.72
C TYR A 67 43.15 -20.55 14.57
N SER A 68 44.38 -20.03 14.47
CA SER A 68 44.73 -18.74 15.09
C SER A 68 43.88 -17.62 14.52
N GLY A 69 43.72 -17.56 13.20
CA GLY A 69 42.82 -16.61 12.53
C GLY A 69 41.36 -16.76 13.00
N LEU A 70 40.86 -17.99 13.08
CA LEU A 70 39.49 -18.29 13.50
C LEU A 70 39.23 -17.85 14.95
N VAL A 71 40.14 -18.18 15.86
CA VAL A 71 40.06 -17.78 17.28
C VAL A 71 40.14 -16.26 17.42
N LEU A 72 41.05 -15.60 16.70
CA LEU A 72 41.20 -14.14 16.72
C LEU A 72 39.95 -13.42 16.20
N MET A 73 39.30 -13.96 15.16
CA MET A 73 38.00 -13.50 14.67
C MET A 73 36.91 -13.63 15.75
N ALA A 74 36.84 -14.75 16.46
CA ALA A 74 35.90 -14.95 17.55
C ALA A 74 36.14 -13.97 18.72
N GLN A 75 37.40 -13.57 18.95
CA GLN A 75 37.79 -12.54 19.91
C GLN A 75 37.64 -11.10 19.41
N GLN A 76 37.09 -10.88 18.21
CA GLN A 76 37.00 -9.56 17.55
C GLN A 76 38.35 -8.87 17.30
N LYS A 77 39.46 -9.63 17.28
CA LYS A 77 40.82 -9.15 16.96
C LYS A 77 41.11 -9.34 15.47
N THR A 78 40.26 -8.79 14.62
CA THR A 78 40.20 -9.10 13.18
C THR A 78 41.50 -8.74 12.43
N GLU A 79 42.19 -7.64 12.76
CA GLU A 79 43.50 -7.31 12.16
C GLU A 79 44.55 -8.40 12.39
N GLN A 80 44.65 -8.91 13.62
CA GLN A 80 45.60 -9.99 13.94
C GLN A 80 45.19 -11.29 13.25
N ALA A 81 43.88 -11.52 13.08
CA ALA A 81 43.39 -12.66 12.32
C ALA A 81 43.85 -12.59 10.86
N VAL A 82 43.77 -11.41 10.22
CA VAL A 82 44.27 -11.21 8.85
C VAL A 82 45.76 -11.54 8.75
N GLU A 83 46.59 -11.11 9.71
CA GLU A 83 48.03 -11.43 9.69
C GLU A 83 48.30 -12.94 9.73
N ALA A 84 47.59 -13.69 10.60
CA ALA A 84 47.73 -15.14 10.68
C ALA A 84 47.22 -15.84 9.41
N LEU A 85 46.08 -15.41 8.88
CA LEU A 85 45.46 -15.98 7.68
C LEU A 85 46.24 -15.66 6.41
N GLU A 86 46.91 -14.52 6.33
CA GLU A 86 47.82 -14.18 5.23
C GLU A 86 49.05 -15.10 5.21
N LYS A 87 49.63 -15.39 6.38
CA LYS A 87 50.70 -16.40 6.50
C LYS A 87 50.20 -17.79 6.08
N ALA A 88 49.00 -18.16 6.50
CA ALA A 88 48.38 -19.43 6.11
C ALA A 88 48.17 -19.50 4.59
N ARG A 89 47.66 -18.42 3.97
CA ARG A 89 47.48 -18.30 2.52
C ARG A 89 48.79 -18.38 1.76
N ALA A 90 49.88 -17.78 2.27
CA ALA A 90 51.18 -17.85 1.62
C ALA A 90 51.73 -19.29 1.54
N LEU A 91 51.39 -20.14 2.51
CA LEU A 91 51.79 -21.54 2.56
C LEU A 91 50.82 -22.46 1.80
N ALA A 92 49.52 -22.14 1.79
CA ALA A 92 48.48 -22.91 1.11
C ALA A 92 47.56 -21.99 0.26
N PRO A 93 48.02 -21.49 -0.89
CA PRO A 93 47.35 -20.43 -1.65
C PRO A 93 46.02 -20.82 -2.31
N ARG A 94 45.68 -22.12 -2.34
CA ARG A 94 44.44 -22.65 -2.92
C ARG A 94 43.50 -23.28 -1.89
N ASP A 95 43.83 -23.19 -0.59
CA ASP A 95 42.94 -23.70 0.45
C ASP A 95 41.70 -22.81 0.56
N GLN A 96 40.54 -23.37 0.24
CA GLN A 96 39.28 -22.63 0.19
C GLN A 96 38.81 -22.17 1.57
N SER A 97 39.15 -22.89 2.64
CA SER A 97 38.78 -22.53 4.01
C SER A 97 39.55 -21.30 4.46
N ILE A 98 40.85 -21.24 4.12
CA ILE A 98 41.71 -20.08 4.38
C ILE A 98 41.24 -18.88 3.56
N LEU A 99 40.99 -19.06 2.25
CA LEU A 99 40.51 -17.98 1.38
C LEU A 99 39.16 -17.41 1.83
N PHE A 100 38.25 -18.28 2.26
CA PHE A 100 36.95 -17.86 2.80
C PHE A 100 37.12 -17.04 4.07
N LEU A 101 37.82 -17.58 5.07
CA LEU A 101 37.97 -16.93 6.37
C LEU A 101 38.76 -15.62 6.25
N LEU A 102 39.82 -15.58 5.42
CA LEU A 102 40.56 -14.35 5.12
C LEU A 102 39.66 -13.32 4.43
N GLY A 103 38.86 -13.76 3.46
CA GLY A 103 37.89 -12.91 2.77
C GLY A 103 36.85 -12.31 3.71
N VAL A 104 36.32 -13.11 4.65
CA VAL A 104 35.39 -12.66 5.70
C VAL A 104 36.07 -11.69 6.66
N ALA A 105 37.33 -11.95 7.04
CA ALA A 105 38.10 -11.03 7.88
C ALA A 105 38.31 -9.68 7.18
N TYR A 106 38.70 -9.67 5.90
CA TYR A 106 38.78 -8.45 5.10
C TYR A 106 37.44 -7.73 4.98
N PHE A 107 36.35 -8.47 4.79
CA PHE A 107 35.00 -7.91 4.73
C PHE A 107 34.60 -7.22 6.05
N ALA A 108 34.88 -7.85 7.19
CA ALA A 108 34.60 -7.28 8.51
C ALA A 108 35.39 -5.99 8.80
N LEU A 109 36.53 -5.81 8.14
CA LEU A 109 37.34 -4.58 8.18
C LEU A 109 36.97 -3.55 7.12
N GLU A 110 35.88 -3.78 6.38
CA GLU A 110 35.45 -2.98 5.25
C GLU A 110 36.49 -2.85 4.12
N ARG A 111 37.48 -3.76 4.08
CA ARG A 111 38.53 -3.82 3.05
C ARG A 111 38.02 -4.61 1.84
N TYR A 112 36.94 -4.12 1.24
CA TYR A 112 36.17 -4.84 0.23
C TYR A 112 36.98 -5.23 -1.02
N ASP A 113 37.93 -4.39 -1.45
CA ASP A 113 38.79 -4.69 -2.60
C ASP A 113 39.73 -5.88 -2.34
N GLN A 114 40.17 -6.08 -1.09
CA GLN A 114 40.98 -7.22 -0.70
C GLN A 114 40.13 -8.48 -0.49
N ALA A 115 38.89 -8.33 -0.02
CA ALA A 115 37.95 -9.41 0.21
C ALA A 115 37.42 -10.05 -1.09
N GLU A 116 37.21 -9.24 -2.14
CA GLU A 116 36.50 -9.67 -3.36
C GLU A 116 37.18 -10.85 -4.05
N GLY A 117 38.51 -10.80 -4.20
CA GLY A 117 39.28 -11.83 -4.91
C GLY A 117 39.14 -13.22 -4.25
N PRO A 118 39.58 -13.39 -2.98
CA PRO A 118 39.46 -14.65 -2.25
C PRO A 118 38.02 -15.19 -2.20
N LEU A 119 37.03 -14.34 -1.92
CA LEU A 119 35.63 -14.77 -1.82
C LEU A 119 35.04 -15.15 -3.18
N THR A 120 35.37 -14.43 -4.25
CA THR A 120 34.92 -14.78 -5.60
C THR A 120 35.52 -16.12 -6.05
N GLN A 121 36.78 -16.39 -5.68
CA GLN A 121 37.40 -17.69 -5.93
C GLN A 121 36.64 -18.82 -5.21
N VAL A 122 36.34 -18.64 -3.93
CA VAL A 122 35.55 -19.63 -3.16
C VAL A 122 34.15 -19.81 -3.74
N LEU A 123 33.48 -18.73 -4.18
CA LEU A 123 32.17 -18.83 -4.84
C LEU A 123 32.23 -19.69 -6.11
N ASN A 124 33.30 -19.57 -6.90
CA ASN A 124 33.45 -20.30 -8.15
C ASN A 124 33.84 -21.77 -7.93
N GLU A 125 34.68 -22.06 -6.95
CA GLU A 125 35.18 -23.43 -6.68
C GLU A 125 34.30 -24.24 -5.73
N ARG A 126 33.67 -23.58 -4.75
CA ARG A 126 32.78 -24.19 -3.74
C ARG A 126 31.52 -23.32 -3.54
N PRO A 127 30.62 -23.25 -4.53
CA PRO A 127 29.39 -22.44 -4.46
C PRO A 127 28.44 -22.82 -3.32
N GLN A 128 28.58 -24.02 -2.76
CA GLN A 128 27.82 -24.51 -1.61
C GLN A 128 28.34 -24.02 -0.25
N THR A 129 29.45 -23.28 -0.21
CA THR A 129 29.99 -22.69 1.02
C THR A 129 28.96 -21.71 1.59
N GLU A 130 28.49 -21.95 2.82
CA GLU A 130 27.43 -21.15 3.42
C GLU A 130 27.78 -19.66 3.50
N GLY A 131 26.90 -18.80 2.98
CA GLY A 131 27.05 -17.34 3.04
C GLY A 131 27.99 -16.74 1.98
N ILE A 132 28.63 -17.55 1.13
CA ILE A 132 29.58 -17.04 0.15
C ILE A 132 28.93 -16.11 -0.89
N GLY A 133 27.71 -16.44 -1.34
CA GLY A 133 26.94 -15.62 -2.28
C GLY A 133 26.50 -14.31 -1.64
N TYR A 134 26.18 -14.34 -0.34
CA TYR A 134 25.90 -13.12 0.44
C TYR A 134 27.10 -12.17 0.48
N TYR A 135 28.29 -12.64 0.87
CA TYR A 135 29.47 -11.76 0.99
C TYR A 135 29.89 -11.18 -0.37
N VAL A 136 30.00 -12.01 -1.41
CA VAL A 136 30.35 -11.53 -2.76
C VAL A 136 29.29 -10.57 -3.29
N GLY A 137 28.01 -10.89 -3.09
CA GLY A 137 26.91 -10.02 -3.51
C GLY A 137 26.93 -8.67 -2.82
N LEU A 138 27.18 -8.63 -1.52
CA LEU A 138 27.21 -7.39 -0.74
C LEU A 138 28.43 -6.53 -1.07
N ILE A 139 29.60 -7.14 -1.31
CA ILE A 139 30.79 -6.44 -1.80
C ILE A 139 30.48 -5.73 -3.13
N ARG A 140 29.93 -6.47 -4.10
CA ARG A 140 29.60 -5.91 -5.42
C ARG A 140 28.52 -4.85 -5.35
N TYR A 141 27.52 -5.02 -4.49
CA TYR A 141 26.50 -4.03 -4.22
C TYR A 141 27.12 -2.71 -3.72
N ARG A 142 28.06 -2.78 -2.77
CA ARG A 142 28.80 -1.61 -2.27
C ARG A 142 29.65 -0.94 -3.36
N LYS A 143 30.25 -1.73 -4.24
CA LYS A 143 31.01 -1.26 -5.41
C LYS A 143 30.12 -0.79 -6.57
N LYS A 144 28.79 -0.79 -6.41
CA LYS A 144 27.77 -0.40 -7.41
C LYS A 144 27.74 -1.30 -8.65
N ASP A 145 28.36 -2.48 -8.60
CA ASP A 145 28.16 -3.53 -9.60
C ASP A 145 26.89 -4.32 -9.26
N TYR A 146 25.74 -3.70 -9.53
CA TYR A 146 24.44 -4.26 -9.16
C TYR A 146 24.10 -5.53 -9.95
N GLN A 147 24.57 -5.67 -11.19
CA GLN A 147 24.36 -6.88 -11.97
C GLN A 147 25.17 -8.05 -11.40
N GLY A 148 26.46 -7.82 -11.10
CA GLY A 148 27.30 -8.82 -10.46
C GLY A 148 26.86 -9.16 -9.03
N ALA A 149 26.31 -8.19 -8.29
CA ALA A 149 25.72 -8.40 -6.96
C ALA A 149 24.52 -9.34 -7.03
N LEU A 150 23.56 -9.06 -7.92
CA LEU A 150 22.37 -9.90 -8.08
C LEU A 150 22.74 -11.33 -8.50
N LYS A 151 23.74 -11.50 -9.37
CA LYS A 151 24.25 -12.82 -9.75
C LYS A 151 24.81 -13.60 -8.57
N ALA A 152 25.60 -12.93 -7.71
CA ALA A 152 26.19 -13.56 -6.53
C ALA A 152 25.14 -13.90 -5.46
N PHE A 153 24.18 -13.00 -5.21
CA PHE A 153 23.04 -13.30 -4.32
C PHE A 153 22.23 -14.51 -4.78
N ARG A 154 21.96 -14.63 -6.09
CA ARG A 154 21.26 -15.80 -6.66
C ARG A 154 22.07 -17.10 -6.60
N ALA A 155 23.38 -17.01 -6.46
CA ALA A 155 24.24 -18.17 -6.30
C ALA A 155 24.27 -18.69 -4.85
N GLU A 156 23.71 -17.96 -3.88
CA GLU A 156 23.62 -18.42 -2.49
C GLU A 156 22.67 -19.61 -2.35
N THR A 157 23.22 -20.76 -1.99
CA THR A 157 22.46 -22.03 -1.85
C THR A 157 22.20 -22.43 -0.40
N SER A 158 22.69 -21.68 0.59
CA SER A 158 22.46 -21.98 2.01
C SER A 158 20.97 -22.08 2.34
N LYS A 159 20.60 -23.06 3.16
CA LYS A 159 19.23 -23.19 3.71
C LYS A 159 19.02 -22.40 5.00
N ASN A 160 20.05 -21.72 5.49
CA ASN A 160 19.99 -20.94 6.72
C ASN A 160 19.02 -19.77 6.56
N PRO A 161 17.93 -19.71 7.35
CA PRO A 161 16.93 -18.66 7.23
C PRO A 161 17.49 -17.25 7.44
N ASN A 162 18.53 -17.07 8.27
CA ASN A 162 19.16 -15.77 8.51
C ASN A 162 19.85 -15.25 7.24
N ILE A 163 20.64 -16.12 6.60
CA ILE A 163 21.36 -15.80 5.37
C ILE A 163 20.37 -15.59 4.23
N GLN A 164 19.38 -16.47 4.09
CA GLN A 164 18.35 -16.34 3.05
C GLN A 164 17.54 -15.05 3.22
N GLN A 165 17.21 -14.65 4.45
CA GLN A 165 16.56 -13.36 4.68
C GLN A 165 17.42 -12.18 4.20
N LEU A 166 18.71 -12.18 4.56
CA LEU A 166 19.66 -11.14 4.13
C LEU A 166 19.81 -11.09 2.60
N VAL A 167 20.04 -12.23 1.96
CA VAL A 167 20.21 -12.34 0.51
C VAL A 167 18.98 -11.83 -0.24
N ARG A 168 17.77 -12.21 0.21
CA ARG A 168 16.54 -11.74 -0.41
C ARG A 168 16.33 -10.25 -0.22
N PHE A 169 16.58 -9.73 0.97
CA PHE A 169 16.50 -8.30 1.25
C PHE A 169 17.44 -7.48 0.34
N TYR A 170 18.72 -7.85 0.26
CA TYR A 170 19.68 -7.16 -0.60
C TYR A 170 19.45 -7.40 -2.10
N SER A 171 18.93 -8.57 -2.49
CA SER A 171 18.46 -8.80 -3.87
C SER A 171 17.33 -7.84 -4.23
N GLY A 172 16.36 -7.65 -3.33
CA GLY A 172 15.28 -6.70 -3.50
C GLY A 172 15.77 -5.27 -3.69
N LEU A 173 16.71 -4.81 -2.85
CA LEU A 173 17.36 -3.51 -3.01
C LEU A 173 18.10 -3.37 -4.35
N THR A 174 18.84 -4.41 -4.73
CA THR A 174 19.59 -4.44 -5.99
C THR A 174 18.64 -4.34 -7.20
N LEU A 175 17.55 -5.10 -7.19
CA LEU A 175 16.52 -5.08 -8.23
C LEU A 175 15.83 -3.73 -8.32
N ALA A 176 15.58 -3.07 -7.19
CA ALA A 176 15.01 -1.72 -7.17
C ALA A 176 15.93 -0.71 -7.89
N ILE A 177 17.24 -0.76 -7.61
CA ILE A 177 18.23 0.11 -8.26
C ILE A 177 18.35 -0.20 -9.77
N LEU A 178 18.22 -1.47 -10.15
CA LEU A 178 18.21 -1.90 -11.55
C LEU A 178 16.91 -1.56 -12.30
N GLY A 179 15.94 -0.90 -11.67
CA GLY A 179 14.67 -0.53 -12.30
C GLY A 179 13.71 -1.71 -12.49
N LEU A 180 13.80 -2.74 -11.62
CA LEU A 180 12.96 -3.94 -11.65
C LEU A 180 12.08 -4.02 -10.38
N PRO A 181 11.15 -3.06 -10.16
CA PRO A 181 10.42 -2.92 -8.90
C PRO A 181 9.51 -4.10 -8.57
N GLU A 182 8.94 -4.80 -9.57
CA GLU A 182 8.09 -5.96 -9.31
C GLU A 182 8.88 -7.13 -8.70
N GLN A 183 10.05 -7.42 -9.25
CA GLN A 183 10.95 -8.44 -8.72
C GLN A 183 11.50 -8.00 -7.35
N ALA A 184 11.77 -6.70 -7.19
CA ALA A 184 12.24 -6.15 -5.92
C ALA A 184 11.25 -6.37 -4.77
N VAL A 185 9.97 -6.02 -4.98
CA VAL A 185 8.90 -6.24 -3.99
C VAL A 185 8.76 -7.72 -3.66
N ALA A 186 8.80 -8.59 -4.67
CA ALA A 186 8.69 -10.03 -4.46
C ALA A 186 9.82 -10.59 -3.55
N GLU A 187 11.06 -10.15 -3.75
CA GLU A 187 12.19 -10.56 -2.91
C GLU A 187 12.08 -10.01 -1.47
N VAL A 188 11.69 -8.75 -1.31
CA VAL A 188 11.49 -8.14 0.01
C VAL A 188 10.35 -8.83 0.78
N ASP A 189 9.25 -9.16 0.11
CA ASP A 189 8.15 -9.93 0.69
C ASP A 189 8.60 -11.33 1.11
N ALA A 190 9.41 -12.00 0.28
CA ALA A 190 9.97 -13.31 0.62
C ALA A 190 10.91 -13.22 1.83
N ALA A 191 11.71 -12.16 1.94
CA ALA A 191 12.56 -11.89 3.11
C ALA A 191 11.73 -11.72 4.41
N LEU A 192 10.60 -11.01 4.34
CA LEU A 192 9.69 -10.81 5.46
C LEU A 192 9.00 -12.11 5.91
N ARG A 193 8.74 -13.05 5.00
CA ARG A 193 8.12 -14.35 5.32
C ARG A 193 9.07 -15.33 6.00
N LEU A 194 10.37 -15.24 5.71
CA LEU A 194 11.35 -16.16 6.28
C LEU A 194 11.49 -15.97 7.80
N GLN A 195 11.50 -14.72 8.26
CA GLN A 195 11.50 -14.40 9.68
C GLN A 195 10.68 -13.15 9.95
N THR A 196 9.58 -13.35 10.68
CA THR A 196 8.74 -12.28 11.20
C THR A 196 9.37 -11.72 12.48
N GLY A 197 9.73 -10.43 12.49
CA GLY A 197 10.26 -9.74 13.68
C GLY A 197 11.78 -9.73 13.83
N SER A 198 12.55 -9.83 12.73
CA SER A 198 13.99 -9.61 12.77
C SER A 198 14.35 -8.12 12.73
N ALA A 199 15.61 -7.77 12.97
CA ALA A 199 16.10 -6.39 12.85
C ALA A 199 15.88 -5.80 11.44
N LEU A 200 15.68 -6.64 10.42
CA LEU A 200 15.41 -6.24 9.04
C LEU A 200 13.93 -6.03 8.75
N THR A 201 13.00 -6.44 9.63
CA THR A 201 11.55 -6.35 9.37
C THR A 201 11.13 -4.89 9.10
N GLY A 202 11.46 -3.96 10.00
CA GLY A 202 11.11 -2.55 9.82
C GLY A 202 11.70 -1.91 8.55
N PRO A 203 13.02 -2.04 8.27
CA PRO A 203 13.62 -1.59 7.01
C PRO A 203 12.97 -2.21 5.76
N ALA A 204 12.69 -3.52 5.77
CA ALA A 204 12.08 -4.24 4.66
C ALA A 204 10.65 -3.77 4.39
N GLU A 205 9.84 -3.54 5.44
CA GLU A 205 8.50 -2.97 5.29
C GLU A 205 8.53 -1.59 4.65
N ARG A 206 9.41 -0.69 5.10
CA ARG A 206 9.54 0.66 4.50
C ARG A 206 9.89 0.62 3.02
N ILE A 207 10.83 -0.24 2.63
CA ILE A 207 11.24 -0.38 1.22
C ILE A 207 10.09 -0.97 0.40
N ARG A 208 9.43 -2.03 0.91
CA ARG A 208 8.27 -2.63 0.25
C ARG A 208 7.19 -1.58 -0.01
N ASP A 209 6.87 -0.79 1.01
CA ASP A 209 5.82 0.23 0.92
C ASP A 209 6.21 1.33 -0.08
N THR A 210 7.47 1.79 -0.06
CA THR A 210 7.98 2.76 -1.03
C THR A 210 7.90 2.23 -2.47
N LEU A 211 8.29 0.97 -2.69
CA LEU A 211 8.23 0.34 -4.01
C LEU A 211 6.80 0.08 -4.47
N ALA A 212 5.91 -0.28 -3.54
CA ALA A 212 4.48 -0.47 -3.83
C ALA A 212 3.82 0.86 -4.21
N SER A 213 4.08 1.95 -3.48
CA SER A 213 3.59 3.28 -3.81
C SER A 213 4.15 3.80 -5.15
N ALA A 214 5.42 3.52 -5.45
CA ALA A 214 6.00 3.85 -6.75
C ALA A 214 5.32 3.09 -7.90
N ARG A 215 4.93 1.82 -7.68
CA ARG A 215 4.20 1.01 -8.66
C ARG A 215 2.78 1.52 -8.91
N GLU A 216 2.04 1.89 -7.86
CA GLU A 216 0.73 2.53 -7.99
C GLU A 216 0.85 3.86 -8.75
N ALA A 217 1.93 4.62 -8.51
CA ALA A 217 2.20 5.86 -9.24
C ALA A 217 2.57 5.66 -10.73
N GLU A 218 3.05 4.49 -11.14
CA GLU A 218 3.33 4.17 -12.55
C GLU A 218 2.08 3.74 -13.33
N ARG A 219 1.10 3.13 -12.68
CA ARG A 219 -0.13 2.68 -13.35
C ARG A 219 -0.92 3.90 -13.85
N ARG A 220 -1.15 3.92 -15.15
CA ARG A 220 -1.94 4.97 -15.81
C ARG A 220 -3.43 4.64 -15.82
N PHE A 221 -3.78 3.37 -15.82
CA PHE A 221 -5.16 2.91 -15.84
C PHE A 221 -5.55 2.36 -14.48
N HIS A 222 -6.69 2.80 -13.98
CA HIS A 222 -7.33 2.31 -12.76
C HIS A 222 -8.77 1.92 -13.07
N ALA A 223 -9.23 0.82 -12.48
CA ALA A 223 -10.63 0.42 -12.57
C ALA A 223 -11.16 0.03 -11.19
N GLU A 224 -12.41 0.39 -10.92
CA GLU A 224 -13.16 -0.06 -9.76
C GLU A 224 -14.52 -0.58 -10.21
N ALA A 225 -14.85 -1.81 -9.82
CA ALA A 225 -16.19 -2.37 -10.00
C ALA A 225 -16.82 -2.59 -8.62
N ARG A 226 -18.08 -2.21 -8.45
CA ARG A 226 -18.85 -2.42 -7.22
C ARG A 226 -20.17 -3.08 -7.55
N VAL A 227 -20.52 -4.11 -6.80
CA VAL A 227 -21.84 -4.76 -6.88
C VAL A 227 -22.36 -4.98 -5.48
N GLY A 228 -23.67 -4.95 -5.31
CA GLY A 228 -24.24 -5.15 -3.99
C GLY A 228 -25.75 -5.11 -3.95
N PHE A 229 -26.25 -5.20 -2.72
CA PHE A 229 -27.66 -5.09 -2.40
C PHE A 229 -27.90 -3.82 -1.61
N LEU A 230 -29.09 -3.26 -1.76
CA LEU A 230 -29.58 -2.14 -0.98
C LEU A 230 -31.00 -2.37 -0.47
N TYR A 231 -31.36 -1.66 0.59
CA TYR A 231 -32.74 -1.46 1.00
C TYR A 231 -32.94 0.03 1.22
N ASP A 232 -33.96 0.59 0.61
CA ASP A 232 -34.34 2.00 0.74
C ASP A 232 -35.74 2.09 1.33
N SER A 233 -35.90 2.82 2.44
CA SER A 233 -37.18 3.00 3.11
C SER A 233 -38.12 3.99 2.39
N ASN A 234 -37.57 4.90 1.60
CA ASN A 234 -38.31 6.01 1.02
C ASN A 234 -37.79 6.48 -0.36
N VAL A 235 -37.81 5.59 -1.35
CA VAL A 235 -37.32 5.88 -2.72
C VAL A 235 -38.06 7.07 -3.37
N LYS A 236 -39.36 7.20 -3.09
CA LYS A 236 -40.20 8.26 -3.65
C LYS A 236 -40.09 9.60 -2.92
N VAL A 237 -39.33 9.65 -1.82
CA VAL A 237 -39.15 10.87 -1.01
C VAL A 237 -40.50 11.43 -0.55
N LEU A 238 -41.38 10.57 -0.02
CA LEU A 238 -42.69 11.00 0.49
C LEU A 238 -42.56 11.75 1.82
N PRO A 239 -43.47 12.69 2.10
CA PRO A 239 -43.39 13.52 3.30
C PRO A 239 -43.66 12.75 4.61
N GLN A 240 -43.16 13.32 5.70
CA GLN A 240 -43.46 12.90 7.08
C GLN A 240 -44.91 13.23 7.47
N PRO A 241 -45.44 12.60 8.54
CA PRO A 241 -46.72 13.00 9.11
C PRO A 241 -46.80 14.48 9.49
N SER A 242 -47.91 15.12 9.12
CA SER A 242 -48.20 16.52 9.46
C SER A 242 -49.70 16.79 9.51
N HIS A 243 -50.08 18.04 9.79
CA HIS A 243 -51.47 18.51 9.70
C HIS A 243 -51.80 19.09 8.32
N ASP A 244 -50.88 19.03 7.36
CA ASP A 244 -51.05 19.56 6.02
C ASP A 244 -51.83 18.57 5.13
N PRO A 245 -53.00 18.95 4.59
CA PRO A 245 -53.81 18.03 3.79
C PRO A 245 -53.10 17.49 2.55
N THR A 246 -52.25 18.31 1.91
CA THR A 246 -51.54 17.86 0.71
C THR A 246 -50.41 16.92 1.07
N ALA A 247 -49.62 17.24 2.10
CA ALA A 247 -48.60 16.32 2.58
C ALA A 247 -49.22 14.96 2.95
N GLU A 248 -50.32 14.93 3.69
CA GLU A 248 -51.02 13.67 4.04
C GLU A 248 -51.55 12.93 2.80
N SER A 249 -52.11 13.64 1.80
CA SER A 249 -52.60 13.01 0.57
C SER A 249 -51.52 12.26 -0.23
N LEU A 250 -50.26 12.71 -0.14
CA LEU A 250 -49.14 12.12 -0.88
C LEU A 250 -48.61 10.82 -0.25
N ARG A 251 -48.90 10.57 1.04
CA ARG A 251 -48.27 9.52 1.85
C ARG A 251 -48.80 8.11 1.61
N HIS A 252 -49.95 7.95 0.97
CA HIS A 252 -50.61 6.65 0.80
C HIS A 252 -49.98 5.70 -0.23
N ARG A 253 -48.71 5.91 -0.61
CA ARG A 253 -48.03 5.14 -1.67
C ARG A 253 -46.92 4.26 -1.07
N LYS A 254 -46.70 3.08 -1.64
CA LYS A 254 -45.53 2.25 -1.29
C LYS A 254 -44.24 2.98 -1.69
N THR A 255 -43.29 3.04 -0.77
CA THR A 255 -42.00 3.74 -0.93
C THR A 255 -40.78 2.87 -0.67
N ALA A 256 -40.94 1.82 0.15
CA ALA A 256 -39.83 1.00 0.61
C ALA A 256 -39.56 -0.17 -0.34
N THR A 257 -38.30 -0.35 -0.72
CA THR A 257 -37.89 -1.41 -1.65
C THR A 257 -36.52 -1.96 -1.30
N PRO A 258 -36.35 -3.30 -1.32
CA PRO A 258 -35.03 -3.87 -1.54
C PRO A 258 -34.61 -3.64 -2.99
N GLY A 259 -33.34 -3.76 -3.26
CA GLY A 259 -32.78 -3.64 -4.58
C GLY A 259 -31.33 -4.06 -4.67
N GLU A 260 -30.81 -3.90 -5.86
CA GLU A 260 -29.43 -4.18 -6.22
C GLU A 260 -28.77 -2.88 -6.66
N LEU A 261 -27.45 -2.81 -6.53
CA LEU A 261 -26.65 -1.75 -7.13
C LEU A 261 -25.44 -2.32 -7.86
N ALA A 262 -25.08 -1.62 -8.93
CA ALA A 262 -23.85 -1.85 -9.66
C ALA A 262 -23.18 -0.49 -9.94
N ALA A 263 -21.85 -0.45 -9.85
CA ALA A 263 -21.08 0.71 -10.24
C ALA A 263 -19.79 0.28 -10.94
N LEU A 264 -19.34 1.06 -11.90
CA LEU A 264 -18.07 0.89 -12.58
C LEU A 264 -17.41 2.26 -12.69
N ARG A 265 -16.16 2.38 -12.26
CA ARG A 265 -15.33 3.56 -12.48
C ARG A 265 -14.08 3.15 -13.24
N LEU A 266 -13.82 3.83 -14.35
CA LEU A 266 -12.63 3.68 -15.17
C LEU A 266 -11.90 5.02 -15.18
N GLU A 267 -10.59 5.00 -14.98
CA GLU A 267 -9.77 6.22 -14.99
C GLU A 267 -8.46 5.96 -15.73
N TYR A 268 -8.09 6.89 -16.62
CA TYR A 268 -6.86 6.83 -17.38
C TYR A 268 -6.09 8.15 -17.32
N ALA A 269 -4.88 8.11 -16.76
CA ALA A 269 -3.91 9.19 -16.77
C ALA A 269 -3.17 9.24 -18.11
N TRP A 270 -3.73 9.96 -19.07
CA TRP A 270 -3.20 10.07 -20.43
C TRP A 270 -1.94 10.96 -20.50
N LEU A 271 -1.83 11.94 -19.60
CA LEU A 271 -0.67 12.82 -19.47
C LEU A 271 -0.08 12.73 -18.06
N ARG A 272 1.21 12.43 -17.97
CA ARG A 272 2.04 12.61 -16.77
C ARG A 272 3.41 13.13 -17.22
N ARG A 273 3.65 14.44 -17.10
CA ARG A 273 4.91 15.08 -17.52
C ARG A 273 5.32 16.16 -16.54
N GLY A 274 6.40 15.90 -15.79
CA GLY A 274 6.89 16.82 -14.76
C GLY A 274 5.81 17.05 -13.70
N PRO A 275 5.47 18.31 -13.38
CA PRO A 275 4.46 18.63 -12.36
C PRO A 275 3.00 18.43 -12.85
N TRP A 276 2.80 18.15 -14.14
CA TRP A 276 1.47 18.06 -14.74
C TRP A 276 0.97 16.62 -14.84
N GLU A 277 -0.28 16.43 -14.45
CA GLU A 277 -1.05 15.20 -14.64
C GLU A 277 -2.42 15.54 -15.24
N SER A 278 -2.85 14.79 -16.24
CA SER A 278 -4.22 14.87 -16.75
C SER A 278 -4.84 13.49 -16.88
N THR A 279 -6.09 13.39 -16.44
CA THR A 279 -6.87 12.16 -16.39
C THR A 279 -8.17 12.32 -17.17
N VAL A 280 -8.64 11.20 -17.73
CA VAL A 280 -10.01 11.05 -18.23
C VAL A 280 -10.64 9.91 -17.46
N SER A 281 -11.86 10.10 -16.97
CA SER A 281 -12.59 9.10 -16.22
C SER A 281 -14.00 8.92 -16.75
N TYR A 282 -14.49 7.68 -16.67
CA TYR A 282 -15.88 7.32 -16.88
C TYR A 282 -16.41 6.62 -15.63
N SER A 283 -17.54 7.07 -15.10
CA SER A 283 -18.25 6.42 -14.01
C SER A 283 -19.65 6.05 -14.46
N PHE A 284 -20.04 4.82 -14.16
CA PHE A 284 -21.37 4.28 -14.35
C PHE A 284 -21.91 3.86 -12.99
N PHE A 285 -23.15 4.21 -12.70
CA PHE A 285 -23.85 3.77 -11.49
C PHE A 285 -25.28 3.39 -11.84
N GLN A 286 -25.75 2.27 -11.27
CA GLN A 286 -27.10 1.79 -11.47
C GLN A 286 -27.67 1.24 -10.17
N THR A 287 -28.94 1.54 -9.94
CA THR A 287 -29.78 0.89 -8.93
C THR A 287 -30.92 0.13 -9.60
N TYR A 288 -31.28 -1.00 -9.03
CA TYR A 288 -32.45 -1.77 -9.42
C TYR A 288 -33.38 -1.93 -8.21
N ASN A 289 -34.45 -1.14 -8.16
CA ASN A 289 -35.45 -1.12 -7.11
C ASN A 289 -36.55 -2.14 -7.41
N ASN A 290 -36.45 -3.33 -6.81
CA ASN A 290 -37.30 -4.48 -7.11
C ASN A 290 -38.82 -4.23 -7.07
N ARG A 291 -39.30 -3.29 -6.24
CA ARG A 291 -40.73 -2.97 -6.12
C ARG A 291 -41.12 -1.67 -6.82
N LEU A 292 -40.15 -0.87 -7.25
CA LEU A 292 -40.32 0.49 -7.80
C LEU A 292 -39.37 0.71 -8.98
N PRO A 293 -39.44 -0.09 -10.06
CA PRO A 293 -38.48 -0.04 -11.16
C PRO A 293 -38.49 1.29 -11.92
N SER A 294 -39.59 2.04 -11.89
CA SER A 294 -39.67 3.40 -12.43
C SER A 294 -38.82 4.43 -11.67
N PHE A 295 -38.19 4.03 -10.56
CA PHE A 295 -37.27 4.84 -9.78
C PHE A 295 -35.85 4.26 -9.81
N ASN A 296 -35.56 3.33 -10.74
CA ASN A 296 -34.21 2.86 -10.97
C ASN A 296 -33.36 4.03 -11.46
N VAL A 297 -32.32 4.38 -10.72
CA VAL A 297 -31.36 5.39 -11.16
C VAL A 297 -30.31 4.72 -12.03
N GLN A 298 -30.04 5.29 -13.19
CA GLN A 298 -28.87 4.99 -13.99
C GLN A 298 -28.14 6.30 -14.31
N ASP A 299 -26.84 6.32 -14.06
CA ASP A 299 -26.01 7.51 -14.08
C ASP A 299 -24.75 7.25 -14.91
N HIS A 300 -24.47 8.17 -15.83
CA HIS A 300 -23.31 8.14 -16.73
C HIS A 300 -22.53 9.45 -16.58
N LEU A 301 -21.34 9.36 -15.98
CA LEU A 301 -20.48 10.52 -15.74
C LEU A 301 -19.16 10.37 -16.50
N VAL A 302 -18.88 11.32 -17.38
CA VAL A 302 -17.59 11.46 -18.07
C VAL A 302 -16.89 12.70 -17.53
N ALA A 303 -15.64 12.56 -17.09
CA ALA A 303 -14.87 13.70 -16.60
C ALA A 303 -13.46 13.73 -17.16
N GLY A 304 -12.94 14.94 -17.33
CA GLY A 304 -11.54 15.21 -17.60
C GLY A 304 -10.97 16.16 -16.55
N ALA A 305 -9.80 15.85 -16.03
CA ALA A 305 -9.12 16.69 -15.04
C ALA A 305 -7.69 17.04 -15.48
N LEU A 306 -7.24 18.24 -15.14
CA LEU A 306 -5.87 18.69 -15.26
C LEU A 306 -5.38 19.15 -13.90
N THR A 307 -4.24 18.63 -13.48
CA THR A 307 -3.66 18.83 -12.17
C THR A 307 -2.20 19.25 -12.31
N TYR A 308 -1.80 20.22 -11.49
CA TYR A 308 -0.43 20.66 -11.31
C TYR A 308 0.00 20.44 -9.85
N ARG A 309 1.12 19.76 -9.64
CA ARG A 309 1.70 19.49 -8.31
C ARG A 309 3.08 20.11 -8.20
N ASN A 310 3.35 20.84 -7.13
CA ASN A 310 4.66 21.42 -6.85
C ASN A 310 4.84 21.67 -5.35
N THR A 311 6.00 22.19 -4.96
CA THR A 311 6.32 22.57 -3.57
C THR A 311 6.58 24.06 -3.51
N LEU A 312 6.06 24.73 -2.49
CA LEU A 312 6.34 26.14 -2.26
C LEU A 312 7.84 26.38 -1.97
N PRO A 313 8.39 27.56 -2.31
CA PRO A 313 9.79 27.87 -2.04
C PRO A 313 10.09 27.94 -0.54
N ASP A 314 11.23 27.39 -0.13
CA ASP A 314 11.66 27.28 1.28
C ASP A 314 11.91 28.64 1.98
N GLN A 315 12.02 29.72 1.20
CA GLN A 315 12.26 31.09 1.69
C GLN A 315 10.97 31.91 1.90
N GLY A 316 9.79 31.34 1.65
CA GLY A 316 8.51 32.02 1.83
C GLY A 316 7.98 31.98 3.27
N PHE A 317 7.05 32.87 3.60
CA PHE A 317 6.33 32.89 4.90
C PHE A 317 5.63 31.54 5.22
N LEU A 318 5.27 30.77 4.19
CA LEU A 318 4.63 29.47 4.31
C LEU A 318 5.63 28.30 4.32
N GLY A 319 6.94 28.51 4.11
CA GLY A 319 7.93 27.43 4.00
C GLY A 319 7.68 26.46 2.82
N SER A 320 8.37 25.32 2.82
CA SER A 320 8.33 24.30 1.75
C SER A 320 7.10 23.38 1.81
N MET A 321 5.89 23.94 1.77
CA MET A 321 4.66 23.14 1.75
C MET A 321 4.37 22.58 0.33
N PRO A 322 4.11 21.26 0.19
CA PRO A 322 3.58 20.70 -1.04
C PRO A 322 2.18 21.22 -1.34
N TYR A 323 1.89 21.51 -2.60
CA TYR A 323 0.57 21.93 -3.06
C TYR A 323 0.18 21.26 -4.37
N GLN A 324 -1.13 21.17 -4.58
CA GLN A 324 -1.74 20.71 -5.82
C GLN A 324 -2.84 21.69 -6.21
N VAL A 325 -2.88 22.11 -7.47
CA VAL A 325 -4.00 22.88 -8.04
C VAL A 325 -4.52 22.19 -9.28
N GLY A 326 -5.80 22.31 -9.56
CA GLY A 326 -6.38 21.67 -10.72
C GLY A 326 -7.73 22.21 -11.14
N ALA A 327 -8.12 21.78 -12.32
CA ALA A 327 -9.42 22.02 -12.90
C ALA A 327 -10.00 20.69 -13.40
N GLN A 328 -11.30 20.50 -13.21
CA GLN A 328 -12.03 19.34 -13.70
C GLN A 328 -13.30 19.81 -14.41
N TYR A 329 -13.57 19.21 -15.55
CA TYR A 329 -14.88 19.29 -16.20
C TYR A 329 -15.52 17.90 -16.16
N SER A 330 -16.80 17.84 -15.79
CA SER A 330 -17.59 16.61 -15.86
C SER A 330 -18.93 16.87 -16.54
N TRP A 331 -19.28 15.94 -17.43
CA TRP A 331 -20.61 15.81 -18.00
C TRP A 331 -21.28 14.58 -17.38
N ASP A 332 -22.51 14.76 -16.96
CA ASP A 332 -23.28 13.79 -16.21
C ASP A 332 -24.68 13.69 -16.81
N TYR A 333 -25.15 12.46 -17.03
CA TYR A 333 -26.45 12.13 -17.58
C TYR A 333 -27.10 11.04 -16.74
N LEU A 334 -28.27 11.38 -16.18
CA LEU A 334 -29.02 10.55 -15.27
C LEU A 334 -30.41 10.25 -15.84
N SER A 335 -30.78 8.98 -15.82
CA SER A 335 -32.13 8.50 -16.12
C SER A 335 -32.80 7.91 -14.88
N LEU A 336 -34.13 7.98 -14.87
CA LEU A 336 -34.99 7.42 -13.83
C LEU A 336 -35.96 6.43 -14.48
N GLY A 337 -35.78 5.13 -14.19
CA GLY A 337 -36.47 4.07 -14.91
C GLY A 337 -35.96 3.98 -16.36
N THR A 338 -36.84 4.27 -17.31
CA THR A 338 -36.50 4.36 -18.74
C THR A 338 -36.44 5.81 -19.24
N ASP A 339 -36.73 6.77 -18.37
CA ASP A 339 -36.97 8.15 -18.77
C ASP A 339 -35.73 8.99 -18.47
N ASP A 340 -35.39 9.88 -19.39
CA ASP A 340 -34.35 10.89 -19.17
C ASP A 340 -34.78 11.80 -18.03
N PHE A 341 -33.85 12.12 -17.12
CA PHE A 341 -34.20 12.89 -15.93
C PHE A 341 -33.37 14.16 -15.76
N LEU A 342 -32.04 14.05 -15.84
CA LEU A 342 -31.14 15.18 -15.62
C LEU A 342 -29.89 15.06 -16.48
N GLN A 343 -29.54 16.14 -17.17
CA GLN A 343 -28.22 16.36 -17.73
C GLN A 343 -27.51 17.47 -16.95
N ARG A 344 -26.21 17.32 -16.74
CA ARG A 344 -25.42 18.27 -15.95
C ARG A 344 -24.02 18.48 -16.50
N HIS A 345 -23.63 19.75 -16.60
CA HIS A 345 -22.28 20.20 -16.91
C HIS A 345 -21.67 20.84 -15.68
N THR A 346 -20.54 20.32 -15.19
CA THR A 346 -19.87 20.83 -13.97
C THR A 346 -18.43 21.19 -14.25
N VAL A 347 -18.02 22.39 -13.86
CA VAL A 347 -16.62 22.84 -13.85
C VAL A 347 -16.22 23.03 -12.39
N THR A 348 -15.15 22.37 -11.96
CA THR A 348 -14.60 22.47 -10.61
C THR A 348 -13.16 22.95 -10.68
N LEU A 349 -12.83 24.01 -9.96
CA LEU A 349 -11.48 24.44 -9.68
C LEU A 349 -11.16 24.09 -8.23
N PHE A 350 -9.96 23.56 -7.99
CA PHE A 350 -9.55 23.18 -6.64
C PHE A 350 -8.07 23.45 -6.40
N GLY A 351 -7.74 23.65 -5.13
CA GLY A 351 -6.38 23.78 -4.65
C GLY A 351 -6.21 23.10 -3.30
N SER A 352 -5.27 22.19 -3.17
CA SER A 352 -4.91 21.51 -1.93
C SER A 352 -3.52 21.92 -1.47
N LEU A 353 -3.39 22.20 -0.18
CA LEU A 353 -2.14 22.53 0.49
C LEU A 353 -1.89 21.51 1.59
N VAL A 354 -0.71 20.91 1.58
CA VAL A 354 -0.27 19.98 2.63
C VAL A 354 0.55 20.78 3.63
N GLU A 355 -0.09 21.29 4.69
CA GLU A 355 0.63 22.17 5.63
C GLU A 355 1.71 21.44 6.42
N ASN A 356 1.46 20.17 6.76
CA ASN A 356 2.41 19.27 7.41
C ASN A 356 1.91 17.82 7.32
N GLN A 357 2.59 16.88 8.00
CA GLN A 357 2.20 15.46 8.01
C GLN A 357 0.79 15.19 8.57
N GLY A 358 0.26 16.09 9.41
CA GLY A 358 -1.03 15.92 10.07
C GLY A 358 -2.15 16.83 9.57
N ASN A 359 -1.88 17.75 8.64
CA ASN A 359 -2.86 18.74 8.19
C ASN A 359 -2.86 18.85 6.67
N LEU A 360 -4.06 19.01 6.11
CA LEU A 360 -4.30 19.21 4.68
C LEU A 360 -5.54 20.09 4.52
N THR A 361 -5.42 21.20 3.78
CA THR A 361 -6.56 22.04 3.41
C THR A 361 -6.81 21.96 1.91
N THR A 362 -8.07 21.85 1.51
CA THR A 362 -8.52 21.97 0.13
C THR A 362 -9.51 23.10 0.00
N LEU A 363 -9.27 24.02 -0.92
CA LEU A 363 -10.21 25.02 -1.40
C LEU A 363 -10.85 24.52 -2.69
N LEU A 364 -12.14 24.81 -2.86
CA LEU A 364 -12.89 24.38 -4.04
C LEU A 364 -13.88 25.46 -4.49
N ALA A 365 -13.99 25.62 -5.80
CA ALA A 365 -14.99 26.45 -6.45
C ALA A 365 -15.63 25.63 -7.58
N ARG A 366 -16.96 25.62 -7.65
CA ARG A 366 -17.74 24.83 -8.61
C ARG A 366 -18.76 25.72 -9.30
N PHE A 367 -18.80 25.62 -10.63
CA PHE A 367 -19.93 26.05 -11.44
C PHE A 367 -20.63 24.82 -12.01
N GLN A 368 -21.95 24.81 -12.03
CA GLN A 368 -22.73 23.70 -12.51
C GLN A 368 -23.97 24.20 -13.25
N HIS A 369 -24.22 23.69 -14.45
CA HIS A 369 -25.46 23.90 -15.20
C HIS A 369 -26.24 22.58 -15.23
N LYS A 370 -27.53 22.64 -14.94
CA LYS A 370 -28.44 21.50 -14.84
C LYS A 370 -29.62 21.72 -15.76
N ASP A 371 -29.90 20.70 -16.57
CA ASP A 371 -31.02 20.63 -17.50
C ASP A 371 -31.85 19.40 -17.12
N PHE A 372 -33.07 19.61 -16.62
CA PHE A 372 -34.02 18.57 -16.28
C PHE A 372 -34.92 18.31 -17.48
N TYR A 373 -35.08 17.03 -17.83
CA TYR A 373 -36.00 16.67 -18.89
C TYR A 373 -37.45 16.80 -18.42
N ALA A 374 -38.31 17.32 -19.30
CA ALA A 374 -39.70 17.63 -18.97
C ALA A 374 -40.43 16.42 -18.40
N THR A 375 -41.01 16.58 -17.20
CA THR A 375 -41.85 15.56 -16.57
C THR A 375 -43.32 15.88 -16.81
N LEU A 376 -44.13 14.86 -17.11
CA LEU A 376 -45.57 15.01 -17.31
C LEU A 376 -46.22 15.72 -16.09
N GLY A 377 -46.86 16.86 -16.32
CA GLY A 377 -47.59 17.63 -15.30
C GLY A 377 -46.81 18.80 -14.67
N GLN A 378 -45.66 19.20 -15.22
CA GLN A 378 -44.94 20.39 -14.81
C GLN A 378 -45.78 21.66 -15.04
N LEU A 379 -45.92 22.51 -14.01
CA LEU A 379 -46.63 23.79 -14.16
C LEU A 379 -45.84 24.73 -15.06
N LEU A 380 -46.53 25.54 -15.86
CA LEU A 380 -45.91 26.44 -16.86
C LEU A 380 -44.87 27.41 -16.28
N ASP A 381 -45.00 27.79 -15.00
CA ASP A 381 -44.10 28.74 -14.31
C ASP A 381 -43.05 28.05 -13.41
N GLU A 382 -42.95 26.72 -13.47
CA GLU A 382 -42.11 25.91 -12.58
C GLU A 382 -41.11 25.06 -13.34
N ASP A 383 -39.90 25.62 -13.51
CA ASP A 383 -38.74 24.96 -14.07
C ASP A 383 -37.67 24.65 -13.01
N ARG A 384 -36.99 23.51 -13.17
CA ARG A 384 -35.89 23.07 -12.30
C ARG A 384 -34.52 23.28 -12.93
N ASP A 385 -34.48 23.65 -14.21
CA ASP A 385 -33.26 24.03 -14.90
C ASP A 385 -32.58 25.15 -14.14
N ALA A 386 -31.26 25.02 -13.94
CA ALA A 386 -30.57 25.88 -13.01
C ALA A 386 -29.07 26.00 -13.26
N ARG A 387 -28.52 27.12 -12.79
CA ARG A 387 -27.09 27.37 -12.65
C ARG A 387 -26.74 27.45 -11.18
N ASN A 388 -25.79 26.64 -10.75
CA ASN A 388 -25.30 26.59 -9.37
C ASN A 388 -23.85 27.08 -9.30
N TRP A 389 -23.60 27.99 -8.37
CA TRP A 389 -22.27 28.44 -8.00
C TRP A 389 -21.99 27.99 -6.57
N MET A 390 -20.83 27.39 -6.33
CA MET A 390 -20.46 26.95 -4.99
C MET A 390 -18.99 27.25 -4.72
N GLY A 391 -18.70 27.74 -3.52
CA GLY A 391 -17.36 27.97 -3.03
C GLY A 391 -17.22 27.45 -1.60
N GLY A 392 -16.09 26.83 -1.28
CA GLY A 392 -15.89 26.30 0.05
C GLY A 392 -14.50 25.75 0.30
N PHE A 393 -14.36 25.13 1.46
CA PHE A 393 -13.12 24.46 1.86
C PHE A 393 -13.41 23.20 2.66
N THR A 394 -12.41 22.31 2.68
CA THR A 394 -12.33 21.19 3.61
C THR A 394 -10.95 21.14 4.23
N HIS A 395 -10.88 20.91 5.54
CA HIS A 395 -9.64 20.68 6.27
C HIS A 395 -9.64 19.26 6.83
N VAL A 396 -8.52 18.56 6.68
CA VAL A 396 -8.34 17.18 7.13
C VAL A 396 -7.18 17.10 8.12
N PHE A 397 -7.51 16.73 9.36
CA PHE A 397 -6.57 16.34 10.39
C PHE A 397 -6.23 14.86 10.23
N ARG A 398 -4.96 14.53 10.03
CA ARG A 398 -4.46 13.19 9.71
C ARG A 398 -3.59 12.67 10.84
N PHE A 399 -3.75 11.40 11.18
CA PHE A 399 -3.06 10.76 12.30
C PHE A 399 -2.51 9.40 11.88
N ALA A 400 -1.35 9.04 12.45
CA ALA A 400 -0.67 7.78 12.19
C ALA A 400 -0.51 7.49 10.68
N GLN A 401 0.10 8.43 9.95
CA GLN A 401 0.36 8.31 8.50
C GLN A 401 -0.93 8.03 7.71
N ASP A 402 -1.93 8.89 7.87
CA ASP A 402 -3.23 8.85 7.19
C ASP A 402 -4.13 7.62 7.53
N LYS A 403 -3.71 6.78 8.49
CA LYS A 403 -4.51 5.63 8.97
C LYS A 403 -5.83 6.07 9.62
N HIS A 404 -5.82 7.22 10.28
CA HIS A 404 -7.00 7.84 10.87
C HIS A 404 -7.08 9.31 10.43
N TYR A 405 -8.28 9.82 10.25
CA TYR A 405 -8.47 11.23 9.98
C TYR A 405 -9.78 11.77 10.55
N VAL A 406 -9.79 13.08 10.78
CA VAL A 406 -10.99 13.88 11.02
C VAL A 406 -11.04 14.95 9.93
N ARG A 407 -12.21 15.13 9.32
CA ARG A 407 -12.46 16.12 8.27
C ARG A 407 -13.54 17.08 8.73
N VAL A 408 -13.32 18.36 8.48
CA VAL A 408 -14.33 19.42 8.62
C VAL A 408 -14.37 20.25 7.36
N GLY A 409 -15.50 20.88 7.06
CA GLY A 409 -15.62 21.73 5.88
C GLY A 409 -16.84 22.62 5.92
N TYR A 410 -16.79 23.64 5.08
CA TYR A 410 -17.87 24.58 4.87
C TYR A 410 -17.97 24.92 3.39
N GLN A 411 -19.18 25.01 2.88
CA GLN A 411 -19.48 25.44 1.52
C GLN A 411 -20.65 26.42 1.55
N PHE A 412 -20.56 27.45 0.73
CA PHE A 412 -21.67 28.30 0.36
C PHE A 412 -22.05 28.00 -1.08
N ASP A 413 -23.33 27.81 -1.36
CA ASP A 413 -23.83 27.62 -2.71
C ASP A 413 -25.02 28.51 -3.03
N TYR A 414 -25.12 28.90 -4.29
CA TYR A 414 -26.19 29.74 -4.82
C TYR A 414 -26.76 29.06 -6.07
N GLU A 415 -28.07 28.81 -6.05
CA GLU A 415 -28.82 28.18 -7.11
C GLU A 415 -29.72 29.22 -7.78
N ASP A 416 -29.45 29.48 -9.05
CA ASP A 416 -30.26 30.31 -9.93
C ASP A 416 -31.09 29.38 -10.83
N ALA A 417 -32.34 29.15 -10.46
CA ALA A 417 -33.24 28.29 -11.21
C ALA A 417 -34.16 29.11 -12.11
N ASP A 418 -34.51 28.56 -13.27
CA ASP A 418 -35.40 29.22 -14.24
C ASP A 418 -36.84 29.32 -13.69
N GLY A 419 -37.25 28.35 -12.87
CA GLY A 419 -38.51 28.38 -12.13
C GLY A 419 -38.43 29.06 -10.77
N ARG A 420 -39.58 29.52 -10.28
CA ARG A 420 -39.66 30.35 -9.07
C ARG A 420 -39.26 29.60 -7.79
N ASN A 421 -39.62 28.32 -7.65
CA ASN A 421 -39.52 27.64 -6.34
C ASN A 421 -38.16 27.03 -6.02
N TYR A 422 -37.22 27.04 -6.96
CA TYR A 422 -35.97 26.27 -6.82
C TYR A 422 -34.72 27.14 -6.70
N ALA A 423 -34.83 28.46 -6.83
CA ALA A 423 -33.71 29.37 -6.58
C ALA A 423 -33.45 29.52 -5.06
N TYR A 424 -32.21 29.36 -4.61
CA TYR A 424 -31.83 29.46 -3.19
C TYR A 424 -30.41 29.95 -2.96
N ALA A 425 -30.18 30.45 -1.74
CA ALA A 425 -28.85 30.57 -1.14
C ALA A 425 -28.68 29.51 -0.05
N GLY A 426 -27.55 28.83 -0.05
CA GLY A 426 -27.30 27.64 0.75
C GLY A 426 -26.00 27.69 1.54
N ASN A 427 -26.05 27.18 2.77
CA ASN A 427 -24.89 26.98 3.63
C ASN A 427 -24.78 25.49 3.96
N ARG A 428 -23.62 24.90 3.71
CA ARG A 428 -23.36 23.47 3.91
C ARG A 428 -22.19 23.25 4.85
N PHE A 429 -22.42 22.51 5.92
CA PHE A 429 -21.41 22.16 6.91
C PHE A 429 -21.09 20.68 6.81
N LEU A 430 -19.80 20.36 6.75
CA LEU A 430 -19.30 19.01 6.58
C LEU A 430 -18.47 18.61 7.80
N ALA A 431 -18.72 17.43 8.33
CA ALA A 431 -17.88 16.83 9.37
C ALA A 431 -17.78 15.33 9.14
N GLY A 432 -16.62 14.73 9.35
CA GLY A 432 -16.49 13.28 9.21
C GLY A 432 -15.17 12.77 9.74
N GLY A 433 -15.00 11.46 9.72
CA GLY A 433 -13.77 10.84 10.15
C GLY A 433 -13.68 9.37 9.80
N GLN A 434 -12.45 8.88 9.82
CA GLN A 434 -12.13 7.47 9.63
C GLN A 434 -11.27 6.98 10.79
N TYR A 435 -11.59 5.78 11.27
CA TYR A 435 -10.76 5.05 12.20
C TYR A 435 -10.50 3.63 11.69
N THR A 436 -9.24 3.27 11.50
CA THR A 436 -8.84 1.90 11.16
C THR A 436 -8.58 1.11 12.44
N LEU A 437 -9.28 -0.01 12.64
CA LEU A 437 -9.13 -0.83 13.85
C LEU A 437 -7.67 -1.31 14.03
N PRO A 438 -7.19 -1.49 15.27
CA PRO A 438 -5.81 -1.93 15.50
C PRO A 438 -5.61 -3.43 15.23
N TRP A 439 -6.69 -4.22 15.24
CA TRP A 439 -6.69 -5.63 14.83
C TRP A 439 -7.30 -5.76 13.42
N GLY A 440 -6.45 -5.91 12.40
CA GLY A 440 -6.88 -6.13 11.01
C GLY A 440 -6.96 -4.88 10.14
N SER A 441 -7.59 -5.04 8.98
CA SER A 441 -7.71 -4.00 7.93
C SER A 441 -9.10 -3.36 7.87
N THR A 442 -9.89 -3.47 8.96
CA THR A 442 -11.24 -2.91 9.05
C THR A 442 -11.19 -1.39 9.25
N ARG A 443 -11.94 -0.65 8.44
CA ARG A 443 -12.08 0.81 8.54
C ARG A 443 -13.51 1.16 8.90
N LEU A 444 -13.66 2.02 9.90
CA LEU A 444 -14.91 2.63 10.31
C LEU A 444 -14.92 4.06 9.81
N LYS A 445 -15.98 4.48 9.11
CA LYS A 445 -16.16 5.83 8.59
C LYS A 445 -17.50 6.38 9.03
N TYR A 446 -17.51 7.66 9.36
CA TYR A 446 -18.71 8.44 9.58
C TYR A 446 -18.59 9.78 8.87
N ASP A 447 -19.58 10.13 8.07
CA ASP A 447 -19.70 11.43 7.42
C ASP A 447 -21.06 12.05 7.77
N PHE A 448 -21.02 13.33 8.13
CA PHE A 448 -22.15 14.18 8.45
C PHE A 448 -22.14 15.41 7.56
N ASP A 449 -23.32 15.74 7.05
CA ASP A 449 -23.56 16.84 6.14
C ASP A 449 -24.84 17.55 6.54
N LEU A 450 -24.76 18.86 6.77
CA LEU A 450 -25.89 19.72 7.08
C LEU A 450 -25.99 20.80 6.00
N HIS A 451 -27.05 20.76 5.18
CA HIS A 451 -27.33 21.76 4.15
C HIS A 451 -28.56 22.57 4.53
N GLN A 452 -28.36 23.87 4.76
CA GLN A 452 -29.42 24.83 5.02
C GLN A 452 -29.66 25.65 3.75
N ARG A 453 -30.89 25.66 3.24
CA ARG A 453 -31.27 26.36 2.01
C ARG A 453 -32.38 27.35 2.31
N HIS A 454 -32.14 28.61 1.95
CA HIS A 454 -33.12 29.67 2.00
C HIS A 454 -33.54 30.00 0.56
N TYR A 455 -34.80 29.72 0.22
CA TYR A 455 -35.32 29.89 -1.14
C TYR A 455 -35.75 31.34 -1.36
N LEU A 456 -35.34 31.90 -2.49
CA LEU A 456 -35.37 33.35 -2.73
C LEU A 456 -36.76 33.90 -3.09
N HIS A 457 -37.72 33.01 -3.33
CA HIS A 457 -39.06 33.37 -3.77
C HIS A 457 -40.11 32.61 -2.96
N ALA A 458 -41.25 33.26 -2.73
CA ALA A 458 -42.40 32.63 -2.11
C ALA A 458 -42.88 31.42 -2.92
N ASN A 459 -43.13 30.31 -2.23
CA ASN A 459 -43.45 29.04 -2.86
C ASN A 459 -44.82 29.10 -3.56
N SER A 460 -44.86 28.69 -4.83
CA SER A 460 -46.06 28.68 -5.67
C SER A 460 -46.76 27.31 -5.69
N LEU A 461 -46.10 26.23 -5.23
CA LEU A 461 -46.53 24.86 -5.50
C LEU A 461 -47.48 24.25 -4.44
N LEU A 462 -47.52 24.65 -3.15
CA LEU A 462 -48.37 24.02 -2.11
C LEU A 462 -48.70 24.89 -0.86
N PRO A 463 -49.80 24.64 -0.07
CA PRO A 463 -51.17 24.23 -0.41
C PRO A 463 -52.22 25.31 -0.05
N VAL A 464 -53.45 25.09 -0.55
CA VAL A 464 -54.78 25.76 -0.45
C VAL A 464 -54.98 26.92 0.54
N VAL A 465 -54.29 26.92 1.68
CA VAL A 465 -54.45 27.94 2.72
C VAL A 465 -53.79 29.26 2.35
N ASN A 466 -52.67 29.26 1.61
CA ASN A 466 -51.87 30.48 1.34
C ASN A 466 -50.82 30.35 0.19
N PRO A 467 -51.18 29.86 -1.02
CA PRO A 467 -50.23 29.74 -2.13
C PRO A 467 -49.59 31.11 -2.47
N GLY A 468 -48.25 31.15 -2.62
CA GLY A 468 -47.50 32.34 -3.04
C GLY A 468 -47.16 33.37 -1.94
N THR A 469 -47.37 33.05 -0.66
CA THR A 469 -47.11 34.00 0.45
C THR A 469 -45.97 33.60 1.40
N ARG A 470 -45.40 32.40 1.24
CA ARG A 470 -44.40 31.86 2.17
C ARG A 470 -43.12 31.44 1.45
N GLU A 471 -42.01 32.06 1.81
CA GLU A 471 -40.67 31.64 1.39
C GLU A 471 -40.32 30.31 2.07
N ARG A 472 -39.67 29.42 1.31
CA ARG A 472 -39.29 28.09 1.78
C ARG A 472 -37.93 28.13 2.48
N GLU A 473 -37.83 27.42 3.58
CA GLU A 473 -36.58 27.16 4.27
C GLU A 473 -36.45 25.67 4.53
N ASP A 474 -35.35 25.09 4.04
CA ASP A 474 -35.08 23.67 4.15
C ASP A 474 -33.77 23.45 4.92
N THR A 475 -33.78 22.49 5.83
CA THR A 475 -32.58 21.96 6.49
C THR A 475 -32.51 20.47 6.20
N GLU A 476 -31.42 20.04 5.56
CA GLU A 476 -31.18 18.64 5.23
C GLU A 476 -29.95 18.13 5.97
N GLN A 477 -30.12 17.03 6.70
CA GLN A 477 -29.06 16.32 7.41
C GLN A 477 -28.83 14.97 6.75
N ASN A 478 -27.61 14.71 6.31
CA ASN A 478 -27.18 13.40 5.83
C ASN A 478 -26.14 12.81 6.77
N HIS A 479 -26.41 11.58 7.23
CA HIS A 479 -25.50 10.78 8.04
C HIS A 479 -25.12 9.53 7.25
N VAL A 480 -23.83 9.28 7.05
CA VAL A 480 -23.33 8.07 6.37
C VAL A 480 -22.40 7.34 7.32
N PHE A 481 -22.78 6.15 7.75
CA PHE A 481 -21.96 5.23 8.52
C PHE A 481 -21.50 4.11 7.61
N ARG A 482 -20.20 3.84 7.56
CA ARG A 482 -19.65 2.81 6.68
C ARG A 482 -18.59 1.98 7.40
N ILE A 483 -18.71 0.67 7.29
CA ILE A 483 -17.73 -0.31 7.76
C ILE A 483 -17.15 -0.99 6.54
N GLU A 484 -15.83 -0.87 6.34
CA GLU A 484 -15.12 -1.49 5.22
C GLU A 484 -14.14 -2.53 5.74
N GLN A 485 -14.09 -3.67 5.07
CA GLN A 485 -13.15 -4.75 5.33
C GLN A 485 -12.41 -5.09 4.04
N VAL A 486 -11.11 -4.84 4.01
CA VAL A 486 -10.25 -5.37 2.93
C VAL A 486 -10.13 -6.87 3.13
N LEU A 487 -10.55 -7.66 2.14
CA LEU A 487 -10.55 -9.11 2.23
C LEU A 487 -9.12 -9.66 2.09
N ALA A 488 -8.81 -10.72 2.84
CA ALA A 488 -7.46 -11.25 2.98
C ALA A 488 -6.87 -11.77 1.66
N LYS A 489 -5.53 -11.79 1.59
CA LYS A 489 -4.76 -12.57 0.59
C LYS A 489 -5.27 -14.01 0.63
N ASN A 490 -5.68 -14.57 -0.51
CA ASN A 490 -6.10 -15.97 -0.76
C ASN A 490 -7.61 -16.27 -0.94
N LEU A 491 -8.50 -15.28 -0.99
CA LEU A 491 -9.94 -15.53 -1.20
C LEU A 491 -10.39 -15.66 -2.68
N GLY A 492 -9.48 -15.68 -3.66
CA GLY A 492 -9.84 -15.74 -5.08
C GLY A 492 -8.90 -16.60 -5.94
N PRO A 493 -9.38 -17.18 -7.05
CA PRO A 493 -8.50 -17.82 -8.03
C PRO A 493 -7.55 -16.78 -8.64
N THR A 494 -6.34 -17.21 -9.00
CA THR A 494 -5.29 -16.37 -9.63
C THR A 494 -5.76 -15.65 -10.91
N SER A 495 -6.88 -16.09 -11.49
CA SER A 495 -7.53 -15.51 -12.67
C SER A 495 -8.26 -14.18 -12.45
N ILE A 496 -8.50 -13.74 -11.20
CA ILE A 496 -9.21 -12.46 -10.89
C ILE A 496 -8.22 -11.36 -10.42
N GLY A 497 -6.95 -11.46 -10.83
CA GLY A 497 -5.91 -10.48 -10.46
C GLY A 497 -5.42 -10.59 -9.01
N CYS A 498 -5.93 -11.54 -8.22
CA CYS A 498 -5.43 -11.84 -6.89
C CYS A 498 -4.15 -12.68 -7.00
N ALA A 499 -3.01 -12.01 -7.12
CA ALA A 499 -1.71 -12.67 -7.13
C ALA A 499 -1.41 -13.29 -5.75
N PRO A 500 -0.73 -14.46 -5.66
CA PRO A 500 -0.40 -15.10 -4.39
C PRO A 500 0.43 -14.22 -3.44
N THR A 501 1.09 -13.20 -3.99
CA THR A 501 1.98 -12.28 -3.27
C THR A 501 1.35 -10.93 -2.94
N ALA A 502 0.24 -10.55 -3.57
CA ALA A 502 -0.40 -9.24 -3.39
C ALA A 502 -1.76 -9.34 -2.66
N PRO A 503 -2.19 -8.31 -1.90
CA PRO A 503 -3.56 -8.24 -1.36
C PRO A 503 -4.56 -8.39 -2.50
N CYS A 504 -5.57 -9.24 -2.32
CA CYS A 504 -6.68 -9.32 -3.26
C CYS A 504 -7.38 -7.96 -3.20
N PRO A 505 -7.63 -7.26 -4.32
CA PRO A 505 -8.14 -5.90 -4.32
C PRO A 505 -9.66 -5.89 -4.08
N LEU A 506 -10.14 -6.76 -3.20
CA LEU A 506 -11.54 -6.93 -2.84
C LEU A 506 -11.81 -6.28 -1.49
N THR A 507 -12.82 -5.42 -1.45
CA THR A 507 -13.29 -4.77 -0.23
C THR A 507 -14.77 -5.07 -0.06
N LEU A 508 -15.14 -5.61 1.11
CA LEU A 508 -16.53 -5.73 1.53
C LEU A 508 -16.89 -4.49 2.35
N ALA A 509 -18.02 -3.86 2.05
CA ALA A 509 -18.49 -2.70 2.80
C ALA A 509 -19.98 -2.81 3.15
N ALA A 510 -20.30 -2.52 4.41
CA ALA A 510 -21.66 -2.29 4.86
C ALA A 510 -21.84 -0.79 5.13
N GLU A 511 -22.90 -0.20 4.60
CA GLU A 511 -23.18 1.23 4.71
C GLU A 511 -24.63 1.47 5.16
N TYR A 512 -24.80 2.46 6.03
CA TYR A 512 -26.09 2.98 6.44
C TYR A 512 -26.10 4.50 6.23
N GLN A 513 -26.99 4.95 5.37
CA GLN A 513 -27.26 6.36 5.12
C GLN A 513 -28.62 6.75 5.68
N ARG A 514 -28.66 7.82 6.46
CA ARG A 514 -29.90 8.46 6.93
C ARG A 514 -29.95 9.90 6.44
N THR A 515 -31.01 10.22 5.72
CA THR A 515 -31.36 11.59 5.31
C THR A 515 -32.58 12.05 6.10
N VAL A 516 -32.46 13.19 6.78
CA VAL A 516 -33.54 13.90 7.46
C VAL A 516 -33.65 15.26 6.78
N ALA A 517 -34.75 15.49 6.07
CA ALA A 517 -35.05 16.78 5.48
C ALA A 517 -36.23 17.39 6.24
N ASP A 518 -35.99 18.56 6.82
CA ASP A 518 -36.99 19.36 7.52
C ASP A 518 -37.23 20.63 6.72
N SER A 519 -38.49 20.97 6.50
CA SER A 519 -38.89 22.17 5.78
C SER A 519 -39.97 22.90 6.54
N ASN A 520 -39.96 24.23 6.43
CA ASN A 520 -41.06 25.04 6.92
C ASN A 520 -42.38 24.76 6.15
N LEU A 521 -42.31 24.09 5.00
CA LEU A 521 -43.41 23.54 4.22
C LEU A 521 -43.47 22.00 4.36
N PRO A 522 -44.48 21.43 5.05
CA PRO A 522 -44.48 20.00 5.44
C PRO A 522 -44.32 18.99 4.30
N VAL A 523 -44.75 19.33 3.09
CA VAL A 523 -44.61 18.48 1.90
C VAL A 523 -43.17 18.19 1.47
N TYR A 524 -42.22 19.07 1.82
CA TYR A 524 -40.80 18.86 1.54
C TYR A 524 -40.05 18.21 2.71
N SER A 525 -40.75 17.95 3.83
CA SER A 525 -40.14 17.30 4.99
C SER A 525 -40.22 15.78 4.87
N PHE A 526 -39.09 15.08 4.82
CA PHE A 526 -39.05 13.61 4.66
C PHE A 526 -37.94 12.96 5.48
N ASN A 527 -38.11 11.66 5.76
CA ASN A 527 -37.03 10.81 6.28
C ASN A 527 -36.76 9.69 5.27
N ARG A 528 -35.48 9.39 5.04
CA ARG A 528 -35.05 8.30 4.16
C ARG A 528 -33.88 7.57 4.79
N ASN A 529 -33.96 6.25 4.81
CA ASN A 529 -32.91 5.37 5.30
C ASN A 529 -32.53 4.41 4.18
N VAL A 530 -31.24 4.34 3.87
CA VAL A 530 -30.67 3.43 2.88
C VAL A 530 -29.62 2.57 3.57
N TRP A 531 -29.77 1.27 3.45
CA TRP A 531 -28.78 0.29 3.90
C TRP A 531 -28.21 -0.38 2.67
N SER A 532 -26.88 -0.53 2.58
CA SER A 532 -26.26 -1.26 1.49
C SER A 532 -25.16 -2.20 1.97
N LEU A 533 -24.99 -3.30 1.23
CA LEU A 533 -23.89 -4.24 1.39
C LEU A 533 -23.26 -4.44 0.01
N THR A 534 -22.00 -4.03 -0.12
CA THR A 534 -21.31 -3.96 -1.41
C THR A 534 -19.99 -4.70 -1.39
N LEU A 535 -19.69 -5.42 -2.46
CA LEU A 535 -18.37 -5.95 -2.77
C LEU A 535 -17.75 -5.06 -3.86
N SER A 536 -16.55 -4.55 -3.60
CA SER A 536 -15.78 -3.73 -4.54
C SER A 536 -14.50 -4.45 -4.94
N TRP A 537 -14.19 -4.42 -6.23
CA TRP A 537 -12.94 -4.86 -6.83
C TRP A 537 -12.19 -3.67 -7.41
N GLN A 538 -10.88 -3.60 -7.19
CA GLN A 538 -10.00 -2.54 -7.73
C GLN A 538 -8.87 -3.14 -8.59
N TYR A 539 -8.41 -2.41 -9.59
CA TYR A 539 -7.31 -2.81 -10.48
C TYR A 539 -6.23 -1.73 -10.59
#